data_AF-A0A535UN56-F1
#
_entry.id   AF-A0A535UN56-F1
#
_cell.length_a   1.000
_cell.length_b   1.000
_cell.length_c   1.000
_cell.angle_alpha   90.00
_cell.angle_beta   90.00
_cell.angle_gamma   90.00
#
_symmetry.space_group_name_H-M   'P 1'
#
loop_
_entity.id
_entity.type
_entity.pdbx_description
1 polymer ?
#
loop_
_entity_poly.entity_id
_entity_poly.type
_entity_poly.pdbx_seq_one_letter_code
_entity_poly.pdbx_strand_id
1 'polypeptide(L)'
;MDERLLENYLGFGDADLAANRDGALSPGQRGRLVWSGTWRLVLGPPIAIVGVVIALASDLAFITVSGLAIAAVGLYLAWRGFAFLTDAIVARVAFVSGPMRKKLVQGRYSTTYYAVIGPVSKRVSSRAYASLREGIAFHLYYSPGCRRLLSLEPASAAEPKPDHGFGPDSAHAWNRLRWAWVAITIGAVGLLVGAHDLVLAHPAQTQIIESSVTNYVETHGKSTGRHLYVAGYPNAFTPDSESSYDPPAPGFSSLIGEAVVLYVDPDTGEILAMRIGKTLHTSDWFRHPEHKTVFEAANATITAGLSALAIIGGVVGLVVARRRPSDPSRPLYAPPSVHQPQVAVPATAAILAVAVVTFFALVVLSHH
;
A
#
# COMPACT_ATOMS: atom_id res chain seq x y z
N MET A 1 18.69 -39.77 -0.02
CA MET A 1 17.49 -38.91 -0.21
C MET A 1 16.98 -39.24 -1.59
N ASP A 2 15.68 -39.45 -1.77
CA ASP A 2 15.15 -39.64 -3.13
C ASP A 2 14.98 -38.26 -3.77
N GLU A 3 15.80 -37.95 -4.78
CA GLU A 3 15.85 -36.65 -5.44
C GLU A 3 14.55 -36.35 -6.19
N ARG A 4 13.95 -37.37 -6.81
CA ARG A 4 12.68 -37.26 -7.53
C ARG A 4 11.51 -36.87 -6.62
N LEU A 5 11.54 -37.31 -5.36
CA LEU A 5 10.53 -36.88 -4.38
C LEU A 5 10.68 -35.40 -4.02
N LEU A 6 11.92 -34.93 -3.84
CA LEU A 6 12.19 -33.52 -3.50
C LEU A 6 11.78 -32.59 -4.65
N GLU A 7 12.11 -32.95 -5.88
CA GLU A 7 11.67 -32.28 -7.13
C GLU A 7 10.15 -32.10 -7.16
N ASN A 8 9.41 -33.21 -6.99
CA ASN A 8 7.96 -33.20 -6.98
C ASN A 8 7.37 -32.31 -5.87
N TYR A 9 7.98 -32.30 -4.68
CA TYR A 9 7.50 -31.48 -3.56
C TYR A 9 7.81 -29.99 -3.68
N LEU A 10 8.80 -29.63 -4.49
CA LEU A 10 9.20 -28.24 -4.75
C LEU A 10 8.68 -27.72 -6.10
N GLY A 11 8.18 -28.60 -6.98
CA GLY A 11 7.57 -28.25 -8.25
C GLY A 11 8.57 -27.84 -9.32
N PHE A 12 9.73 -28.50 -9.36
CA PHE A 12 10.73 -28.40 -10.43
C PHE A 12 11.05 -29.80 -10.97
N GLY A 13 11.63 -29.90 -12.17
CA GLY A 13 12.09 -31.16 -12.75
C GLY A 13 13.49 -31.05 -13.35
N ASP A 14 13.97 -32.11 -14.02
CA ASP A 14 15.34 -32.19 -14.54
C ASP A 14 15.75 -31.00 -15.43
N ALA A 15 14.86 -30.58 -16.34
CA ALA A 15 15.11 -29.42 -17.21
C ALA A 15 15.20 -28.09 -16.44
N ASP A 16 14.45 -27.95 -15.34
CA ASP A 16 14.54 -26.79 -14.45
C ASP A 16 15.87 -26.79 -13.69
N LEU A 17 16.34 -27.97 -13.28
CA LEU A 17 17.58 -28.14 -12.55
C LEU A 17 18.80 -27.89 -13.45
N ALA A 18 18.81 -28.45 -14.66
CA ALA A 18 19.86 -28.22 -15.65
C ALA A 18 20.01 -26.73 -15.98
N ALA A 19 18.90 -26.04 -16.28
CA ALA A 19 18.93 -24.60 -16.53
C ALA A 19 19.46 -23.80 -15.32
N ASN A 20 19.04 -24.17 -14.11
CA ASN A 20 19.48 -23.51 -12.89
C ASN A 20 20.99 -23.68 -12.64
N ARG A 21 21.55 -24.86 -12.92
CA ARG A 21 23.00 -25.13 -12.87
C ARG A 21 23.77 -24.25 -13.87
N ASP A 22 23.17 -23.97 -15.03
CA ASP A 22 23.68 -23.02 -16.03
C ASP A 22 23.46 -21.53 -15.66
N GLY A 23 22.88 -21.25 -14.49
CA GLY A 23 22.58 -19.90 -14.03
C GLY A 23 21.43 -19.23 -14.79
N ALA A 24 20.59 -20.01 -15.47
CA ALA A 24 19.48 -19.55 -16.30
C ALA A 24 18.12 -20.07 -15.82
N LEU A 25 17.05 -19.33 -16.09
CA LEU A 25 15.69 -19.83 -15.83
C LEU A 25 15.24 -20.77 -16.95
N SER A 26 14.59 -21.87 -16.59
CA SER A 26 13.86 -22.66 -17.57
C SER A 26 12.66 -21.90 -18.14
N PRO A 27 12.15 -22.27 -19.34
CA PRO A 27 10.94 -21.67 -19.89
C PRO A 27 9.72 -21.76 -18.96
N GLY A 28 9.57 -22.90 -18.27
CA GLY A 28 8.48 -23.12 -17.32
C GLY A 28 8.59 -22.22 -16.08
N GLN A 29 9.78 -22.09 -15.50
CA GLN A 29 10.02 -21.16 -14.40
C GLN A 29 9.79 -19.72 -14.81
N ARG A 30 10.30 -19.32 -15.99
CA ARG A 30 10.10 -17.98 -16.55
C ARG A 30 8.62 -17.67 -16.71
N GLY A 31 7.83 -18.57 -17.30
CA GLY A 31 6.38 -18.41 -17.43
C GLY A 31 5.67 -18.23 -16.08
N ARG A 32 6.06 -19.01 -15.06
CA ARG A 32 5.52 -18.86 -13.69
C ARG A 32 5.85 -17.50 -13.07
N LEU A 33 7.04 -16.96 -13.31
CA LEU A 33 7.44 -15.62 -12.86
C LEU A 33 6.69 -14.52 -13.63
N VAL A 34 6.56 -14.63 -14.96
CA VAL A 34 5.78 -13.69 -15.80
C VAL A 34 4.35 -13.63 -15.32
N TRP A 35 3.69 -14.78 -15.16
CA TRP A 35 2.32 -14.84 -14.64
C TRP A 35 2.22 -14.20 -13.27
N SER A 36 3.12 -14.57 -12.35
CA SER A 36 3.18 -14.00 -11.00
C SER A 36 3.37 -12.49 -10.99
N GLY A 37 4.16 -11.96 -11.92
CA GLY A 37 4.40 -10.54 -12.04
C GLY A 37 3.22 -9.79 -12.64
N THR A 38 2.66 -10.34 -13.73
CA THR A 38 1.57 -9.75 -14.52
C THR A 38 0.32 -9.54 -13.68
N TRP A 39 -0.20 -10.55 -12.98
CA TRP A 39 -1.43 -10.38 -12.21
C TRP A 39 -1.29 -9.33 -11.11
N ARG A 40 -0.09 -9.21 -10.51
CA ARG A 40 0.21 -8.20 -9.49
C ARG A 40 0.28 -6.79 -10.07
N LEU A 41 0.74 -6.64 -11.30
CA LEU A 41 0.69 -5.36 -12.02
C LEU A 41 -0.70 -5.03 -12.55
N VAL A 42 -1.55 -6.02 -12.80
CA VAL A 42 -2.95 -5.80 -13.18
C VAL A 42 -3.77 -5.36 -11.97
N LEU A 43 -3.57 -5.98 -10.80
CA LEU A 43 -4.37 -5.67 -9.59
C LEU A 43 -3.77 -4.56 -8.72
N GLY A 44 -2.44 -4.45 -8.65
CA GLY A 44 -1.76 -3.52 -7.74
C GLY A 44 -2.11 -2.04 -7.99
N PRO A 45 -1.94 -1.51 -9.20
CA PRO A 45 -2.24 -0.12 -9.51
C PRO A 45 -3.71 0.27 -9.30
N PRO A 46 -4.72 -0.51 -9.75
CA PRO A 46 -6.12 -0.20 -9.43
C PRO A 46 -6.41 -0.15 -7.92
N ILE A 47 -5.88 -1.10 -7.14
CA ILE A 47 -6.00 -1.07 -5.68
C ILE A 47 -5.34 0.20 -5.12
N ALA A 48 -4.18 0.58 -5.66
CA ALA A 48 -3.49 1.78 -5.23
C ALA A 48 -4.33 3.05 -5.48
N ILE A 49 -4.90 3.15 -6.69
CA ILE A 49 -5.77 4.26 -7.10
C ILE A 49 -7.01 4.33 -6.22
N VAL A 50 -7.70 3.21 -6.00
CA VAL A 50 -8.87 3.15 -5.10
C VAL A 50 -8.52 3.64 -3.70
N GLY A 51 -7.37 3.22 -3.16
CA GLY A 51 -6.89 3.71 -1.86
C GLY A 51 -6.67 5.22 -1.83
N VAL A 52 -6.07 5.79 -2.88
CA VAL A 52 -5.88 7.25 -3.00
C VAL A 52 -7.21 7.98 -3.13
N VAL A 53 -8.14 7.48 -3.95
CA VAL A 53 -9.48 8.08 -4.10
C VAL A 53 -10.23 8.07 -2.76
N ILE A 54 -10.20 6.97 -2.02
CA ILE A 54 -10.78 6.90 -0.67
C ILE A 54 -10.13 7.93 0.27
N ALA A 55 -8.81 8.11 0.16
CA ALA A 55 -8.10 9.05 1.00
C ALA A 55 -8.43 10.52 0.68
N LEU A 56 -8.65 10.84 -0.60
CA LEU A 56 -8.98 12.19 -1.06
C LEU A 56 -10.46 12.54 -0.90
N ALA A 57 -11.35 11.55 -0.97
CA ALA A 57 -12.80 11.77 -0.93
C ALA A 57 -13.38 11.80 0.50
N SER A 58 -12.55 11.93 1.54
CA SER A 58 -13.00 11.83 2.92
C SER A 58 -12.25 12.79 3.85
N ASP A 59 -13.01 13.58 4.60
CA ASP A 59 -12.51 14.48 5.64
C ASP A 59 -12.23 13.77 6.97
N LEU A 60 -12.72 12.53 7.12
CA LEU A 60 -12.50 11.71 8.31
C LEU A 60 -11.10 11.08 8.30
N ALA A 61 -10.23 11.55 9.20
CA ALA A 61 -8.83 11.13 9.30
C ALA A 61 -8.63 9.58 9.30
N PHE A 62 -9.50 8.81 9.95
CA PHE A 62 -9.36 7.34 9.97
C PHE A 62 -9.65 6.69 8.60
N ILE A 63 -10.58 7.25 7.81
CA ILE A 63 -10.85 6.81 6.43
C ILE A 63 -9.68 7.20 5.55
N THR A 64 -9.14 8.42 5.70
CA THR A 64 -7.94 8.89 5.01
C THR A 64 -6.76 7.94 5.24
N VAL A 65 -6.47 7.59 6.50
CA VAL A 65 -5.42 6.62 6.87
C VAL A 65 -5.71 5.24 6.30
N SER A 66 -6.96 4.79 6.29
CA SER A 66 -7.34 3.50 5.71
C SER A 66 -7.14 3.48 4.19
N GLY A 67 -7.50 4.57 3.50
CA GLY A 67 -7.25 4.76 2.06
C GLY A 67 -5.75 4.72 1.74
N LEU A 68 -4.93 5.41 2.52
CA LEU A 68 -3.46 5.37 2.39
C LEU A 68 -2.90 3.95 2.64
N ALA A 69 -3.46 3.20 3.60
CA ALA A 69 -3.07 1.81 3.84
C ALA A 69 -3.43 0.90 2.65
N ILE A 70 -4.61 1.07 2.05
CA ILE A 70 -5.00 0.37 0.82
C ILE A 70 -4.05 0.75 -0.32
N ALA A 71 -3.72 2.04 -0.45
CA ALA A 71 -2.78 2.53 -1.44
C ALA A 71 -1.40 1.86 -1.29
N ALA A 72 -0.93 1.74 -0.05
CA ALA A 72 0.30 1.04 0.31
C ALA A 72 0.31 -0.42 -0.15
N VAL A 73 -0.79 -1.14 0.05
CA VAL A 73 -0.95 -2.53 -0.39
C VAL A 73 -0.91 -2.63 -1.91
N GLY A 74 -1.59 -1.74 -2.62
CA GLY A 74 -1.57 -1.67 -4.08
C GLY A 74 -0.18 -1.42 -4.65
N LEU A 75 0.53 -0.42 -4.12
CA LEU A 75 1.93 -0.11 -4.46
C LEU A 75 2.86 -1.28 -4.16
N TYR A 76 2.69 -1.92 -3.01
CA TYR A 76 3.46 -3.11 -2.61
C TYR A 76 3.26 -4.27 -3.59
N LEU A 77 2.02 -4.50 -4.03
CA LEU A 77 1.70 -5.53 -5.03
C LEU A 77 2.34 -5.18 -6.37
N ALA A 78 2.19 -3.95 -6.85
CA ALA A 78 2.77 -3.50 -8.10
C ALA A 78 4.30 -3.64 -8.10
N TRP A 79 4.96 -3.19 -7.03
CA TRP A 79 6.39 -3.37 -6.84
C TRP A 79 6.80 -4.85 -6.88
N ARG A 80 6.03 -5.73 -6.23
CA ARG A 80 6.29 -7.17 -6.32
C ARG A 80 6.12 -7.67 -7.73
N GLY A 81 5.08 -7.23 -8.43
CA GLY A 81 4.83 -7.52 -9.84
C GLY A 81 6.06 -7.21 -10.69
N PHE A 82 6.60 -6.00 -10.53
CA PHE A 82 7.80 -5.55 -11.21
C PHE A 82 9.01 -6.43 -10.90
N ALA A 83 9.28 -6.74 -9.63
CA ALA A 83 10.40 -7.61 -9.25
C ALA A 83 10.31 -9.02 -9.89
N PHE A 84 9.10 -9.58 -10.01
CA PHE A 84 8.88 -10.86 -10.69
C PHE A 84 9.13 -10.76 -12.20
N LEU A 85 8.67 -9.69 -12.85
CA LEU A 85 8.88 -9.48 -14.28
C LEU A 85 10.34 -9.21 -14.62
N THR A 86 11.04 -8.40 -13.82
CA THR A 86 12.47 -8.15 -14.01
C THR A 86 13.27 -9.45 -13.91
N ASP A 87 13.02 -10.28 -12.91
CA ASP A 87 13.66 -11.60 -12.83
C ASP A 87 13.32 -12.49 -14.03
N ALA A 88 12.08 -12.43 -14.52
CA ALA A 88 11.65 -13.19 -15.70
C ALA A 88 12.28 -12.69 -17.01
N ILE A 89 12.55 -11.39 -17.13
CA ILE A 89 13.19 -10.77 -18.30
C ILE A 89 14.69 -11.04 -18.29
N VAL A 90 15.33 -10.81 -17.15
CA VAL A 90 16.77 -11.03 -16.96
C VAL A 90 17.10 -12.52 -17.06
N ALA A 91 16.16 -13.40 -16.66
CA ALA A 91 16.26 -14.84 -16.77
C ALA A 91 17.52 -15.45 -16.13
N ARG A 92 18.04 -14.80 -15.08
CA ARG A 92 19.22 -15.25 -14.32
C ARG A 92 18.81 -15.91 -13.02
N VAL A 93 19.61 -16.89 -12.62
CA VAL A 93 19.48 -17.63 -11.37
C VAL A 93 20.66 -17.30 -10.46
N ALA A 94 20.35 -17.03 -9.20
CA ALA A 94 21.35 -16.94 -8.15
C ALA A 94 21.31 -18.23 -7.33
N PHE A 95 22.43 -18.60 -6.71
CA PHE A 95 22.42 -19.70 -5.76
C PHE A 95 23.39 -19.52 -4.61
N VAL A 96 23.19 -20.32 -3.58
CA VAL A 96 24.07 -20.43 -2.43
C VAL A 96 24.34 -21.90 -2.14
N SER A 97 25.58 -22.20 -1.78
CA SER A 97 26.03 -23.55 -1.48
C SER A 97 26.48 -23.63 -0.03
N GLY A 98 26.06 -24.67 0.69
CA GLY A 98 26.50 -24.87 2.06
C GLY A 98 25.66 -25.88 2.82
N PRO A 99 26.04 -26.20 4.08
CA PRO A 99 25.29 -27.11 4.92
C PRO A 99 23.89 -26.56 5.17
N MET A 100 22.88 -27.38 4.88
CA MET A 100 21.49 -27.00 5.04
C MET A 100 21.06 -27.19 6.50
N ARG A 101 20.35 -26.19 7.02
CA ARG A 101 19.63 -26.21 8.29
C ARG A 101 18.14 -26.09 8.04
N LYS A 102 17.35 -26.78 8.84
CA LYS A 102 15.90 -26.65 8.81
C LYS A 102 15.49 -25.59 9.84
N LYS A 103 14.56 -24.71 9.46
CA LYS A 103 13.97 -23.73 10.38
C LYS A 103 12.46 -23.81 10.29
N LEU A 104 11.83 -23.87 11.45
CA LEU A 104 10.39 -23.90 11.59
C LEU A 104 9.94 -22.65 12.35
N VAL A 105 8.93 -21.97 11.82
CA VAL A 105 8.33 -20.79 12.45
C VAL A 105 6.86 -21.10 12.71
N GLN A 106 6.50 -21.27 13.98
CA GLN A 106 5.11 -21.46 14.42
C GLN A 106 4.48 -20.09 14.66
N GLY A 107 3.46 -19.77 13.88
CA GLY A 107 2.53 -18.68 14.18
C GLY A 107 1.27 -19.23 14.86
N ARG A 108 0.43 -18.34 15.40
CA ARG A 108 -0.81 -18.69 16.12
C ARG A 108 -1.74 -19.65 15.35
N TYR A 109 -1.76 -19.54 14.02
CA TYR A 109 -2.67 -20.32 13.16
C TYR A 109 -1.95 -21.03 12.00
N SER A 110 -0.63 -20.97 11.92
CA SER A 110 0.09 -21.55 10.78
C SER A 110 1.53 -21.89 11.12
N THR A 111 2.01 -23.04 10.64
CA THR A 111 3.43 -23.40 10.68
C THR A 111 4.06 -23.16 9.31
N THR A 112 5.15 -22.39 9.28
CA THR A 112 5.93 -22.15 8.05
C THR A 112 7.29 -22.83 8.14
N TYR A 113 7.63 -23.58 7.10
CA TYR A 113 8.85 -24.37 7.00
C TYR A 113 9.87 -23.69 6.10
N TYR A 114 11.13 -23.66 6.52
CA TYR A 114 12.21 -23.00 5.81
C TYR A 114 13.42 -23.92 5.67
N ALA A 115 14.03 -23.89 4.48
CA ALA A 115 15.39 -24.37 4.24
C ALA A 115 16.35 -23.19 4.37
N VAL A 116 17.38 -23.35 5.21
CA VAL A 116 18.36 -22.31 5.53
C VAL A 116 19.76 -22.76 5.15
N ILE A 117 20.37 -22.09 4.19
CA ILE A 117 21.76 -22.34 3.76
C ILE A 117 22.52 -21.02 3.86
N GLY A 118 23.49 -20.97 4.76
CA GLY A 118 24.19 -19.75 5.15
C GLY A 118 23.21 -18.63 5.54
N PRO A 119 23.21 -17.49 4.81
CA PRO A 119 22.34 -16.33 5.06
C PRO A 119 20.92 -16.47 4.45
N VAL A 120 20.73 -17.42 3.53
CA VAL A 120 19.52 -17.49 2.72
C VAL A 120 18.54 -18.43 3.41
N SER A 121 17.34 -17.92 3.67
CA SER A 121 16.21 -18.70 4.17
C SER A 121 15.09 -18.66 3.15
N LYS A 122 14.67 -19.83 2.64
CA LYS A 122 13.53 -19.95 1.71
C LYS A 122 12.46 -20.85 2.27
N ARG A 123 11.21 -20.42 2.08
CA ARG A 123 10.04 -21.22 2.43
C ARG A 123 10.00 -22.46 1.53
N VAL A 124 9.75 -23.61 2.13
CA VAL A 124 9.55 -24.90 1.46
C VAL A 124 8.21 -25.49 1.86
N SER A 125 7.71 -26.46 1.09
CA SER A 125 6.52 -27.23 1.48
C SER A 125 6.81 -28.11 2.69
N SER A 126 5.79 -28.46 3.48
CA SER A 126 5.95 -29.36 4.64
C SER A 126 6.54 -30.71 4.23
N ARG A 127 6.14 -31.24 3.07
CA ARG A 127 6.67 -32.50 2.51
C ARG A 127 8.14 -32.39 2.14
N ALA A 128 8.53 -31.31 1.44
CA ALA A 128 9.95 -31.05 1.14
C ALA A 128 10.77 -30.88 2.43
N TYR A 129 10.23 -30.19 3.44
CA TYR A 129 10.90 -30.04 4.73
C TYR A 129 11.17 -31.39 5.42
N ALA A 130 10.21 -32.32 5.38
CA ALA A 130 10.37 -33.65 5.94
C ALA A 130 11.43 -34.48 5.21
N SER A 131 11.56 -34.34 3.88
CA SER A 131 12.55 -35.07 3.09
C SER A 131 13.97 -34.52 3.19
N LEU A 132 14.13 -33.24 3.57
CA LEU A 132 15.43 -32.60 3.69
C LEU A 132 16.21 -33.10 4.91
N ARG A 133 17.51 -33.34 4.74
CA ARG A 133 18.43 -33.80 5.80
C ARG A 133 19.36 -32.66 6.23
N GLU A 134 19.43 -32.39 7.52
CA GLU A 134 20.31 -31.35 8.08
C GLU A 134 21.79 -31.73 7.98
N GLY A 135 22.65 -30.70 7.90
CA GLY A 135 24.09 -30.86 7.85
C GLY A 135 24.66 -31.26 6.49
N ILE A 136 23.84 -31.81 5.59
CA ILE A 136 24.24 -32.10 4.21
C ILE A 136 24.38 -30.78 3.45
N ALA A 137 25.42 -30.67 2.62
CA ALA A 137 25.61 -29.53 1.74
C ALA A 137 24.59 -29.56 0.60
N PHE A 138 23.95 -28.43 0.31
CA PHE A 138 23.00 -28.27 -0.78
C PHE A 138 23.32 -27.03 -1.61
N HIS A 139 22.97 -27.06 -2.88
CA HIS A 139 22.82 -25.89 -3.75
C HIS A 139 21.36 -25.43 -3.71
N LEU A 140 21.14 -24.19 -3.26
CA LEU A 140 19.83 -23.55 -3.24
C LEU A 140 19.76 -22.48 -4.32
N TYR A 141 18.98 -22.75 -5.36
CA TYR A 141 18.76 -21.87 -6.50
C TYR A 141 17.55 -20.99 -6.27
N TYR A 142 17.69 -19.69 -6.52
CA TYR A 142 16.63 -18.72 -6.33
C TYR A 142 16.72 -17.55 -7.32
N SER A 143 15.58 -16.91 -7.55
CA SER A 143 15.52 -15.72 -8.38
C SER A 143 15.93 -14.47 -7.56
N PRO A 144 16.85 -13.61 -8.02
CA PRO A 144 17.48 -12.60 -7.18
C PRO A 144 16.53 -11.48 -6.71
N GLY A 145 15.70 -10.93 -7.60
CA GLY A 145 14.83 -9.79 -7.28
C GLY A 145 13.57 -10.19 -6.50
N CYS A 146 12.82 -11.17 -6.99
CA CYS A 146 11.58 -11.63 -6.37
C CYS A 146 11.79 -12.71 -5.30
N ARG A 147 13.00 -13.27 -5.19
CA ARG A 147 13.48 -14.14 -4.12
C ARG A 147 12.76 -15.47 -4.02
N ARG A 148 12.19 -15.94 -5.12
CA ARG A 148 11.49 -17.21 -5.18
C ARG A 148 12.50 -18.36 -5.18
N LEU A 149 12.26 -19.40 -4.39
CA LEU A 149 13.01 -20.65 -4.50
C LEU A 149 12.68 -21.30 -5.85
N LEU A 150 13.72 -21.67 -6.60
CA LEU A 150 13.59 -22.27 -7.93
C LEU A 150 13.82 -23.78 -7.87
N SER A 151 14.96 -24.20 -7.33
CA SER A 151 15.27 -25.60 -7.06
C SER A 151 16.22 -25.74 -5.87
N LEU A 152 16.42 -26.98 -5.43
CA LEU A 152 17.29 -27.34 -4.33
C LEU A 152 17.87 -28.74 -4.60
N GLU A 153 19.19 -28.90 -4.58
CA GLU A 153 19.85 -30.19 -4.82
C GLU A 153 21.05 -30.40 -3.89
N PRO A 154 21.42 -31.66 -3.58
CA PRO A 154 22.64 -31.95 -2.82
C PRO A 154 23.88 -31.42 -3.56
N ALA A 155 24.77 -30.73 -2.84
CA ALA A 155 26.03 -30.27 -3.41
C ALA A 155 27.02 -31.44 -3.48
N SER A 156 27.55 -31.74 -4.66
CA SER A 156 28.58 -32.77 -4.81
C SER A 156 29.97 -32.20 -4.45
N ALA A 157 30.87 -33.05 -3.96
CA ALA A 157 32.24 -32.62 -3.60
C ALA A 157 33.07 -32.15 -4.81
N ALA A 158 32.63 -32.49 -6.03
CA ALA A 158 33.32 -32.19 -7.29
C ALA A 158 32.84 -30.91 -7.97
N GLU A 159 31.70 -30.34 -7.55
CA GLU A 159 31.18 -29.13 -8.17
C GLU A 159 32.00 -27.91 -7.72
N PRO A 160 32.54 -27.12 -8.67
CA PRO A 160 33.24 -25.90 -8.34
C PRO A 160 32.29 -25.02 -7.54
N LYS A 161 32.73 -24.57 -6.35
CA LYS A 161 32.08 -23.47 -5.64
C LYS A 161 32.11 -22.31 -6.62
N PRO A 162 30.98 -21.89 -7.18
CA PRO A 162 31.03 -20.87 -8.18
C PRO A 162 31.42 -19.58 -7.49
N ASP A 163 32.33 -18.88 -8.13
CA ASP A 163 32.72 -17.51 -7.80
C ASP A 163 31.64 -16.53 -8.25
N HIS A 164 30.36 -16.87 -8.03
CA HIS A 164 29.27 -15.98 -8.35
C HIS A 164 29.31 -14.84 -7.34
N GLY A 165 29.65 -13.65 -7.84
CA GLY A 165 29.58 -12.39 -7.13
C GLY A 165 28.16 -11.97 -6.76
N PHE A 166 27.27 -12.87 -6.36
CA PHE A 166 26.05 -12.50 -5.64
C PHE A 166 26.23 -12.94 -4.21
N GLY A 167 26.90 -12.07 -3.46
CA GLY A 167 27.15 -12.25 -2.04
C GLY A 167 25.88 -12.54 -1.24
N PRO A 168 26.06 -13.07 -0.02
CA PRO A 168 25.08 -13.70 0.85
C PRO A 168 23.81 -12.87 1.16
N ASP A 169 23.84 -11.55 0.93
CA ASP A 169 22.91 -10.62 1.57
C ASP A 169 22.16 -9.65 0.64
N SER A 170 22.11 -9.92 -0.67
CA SER A 170 21.14 -9.28 -1.57
C SER A 170 19.69 -9.47 -1.05
N ALA A 171 19.49 -10.54 -0.29
CA ALA A 171 18.31 -10.89 0.49
C ALA A 171 17.98 -9.95 1.67
N HIS A 172 18.87 -9.10 2.17
CA HIS A 172 18.49 -8.03 3.12
C HIS A 172 18.55 -6.63 2.51
N ALA A 173 19.47 -6.37 1.58
CA ALA A 173 19.57 -5.07 0.92
C ALA A 173 18.28 -4.69 0.16
N TRP A 174 17.77 -5.60 -0.68
CA TRP A 174 16.58 -5.30 -1.50
C TRP A 174 15.28 -5.18 -0.69
N ASN A 175 15.16 -5.91 0.44
CA ASN A 175 13.98 -5.81 1.32
C ASN A 175 13.97 -4.49 2.10
N ARG A 176 15.14 -4.00 2.55
CA ARG A 176 15.25 -2.71 3.24
C ARG A 176 14.99 -1.56 2.29
N LEU A 177 15.61 -1.59 1.10
CA LEU A 177 15.41 -0.58 0.06
C LEU A 177 13.92 -0.49 -0.33
N ARG A 178 13.29 -1.65 -0.51
CA ARG A 178 11.86 -1.77 -0.85
C ARG A 178 10.92 -1.07 0.14
N TRP A 179 11.02 -1.41 1.43
CA TRP A 179 10.10 -0.86 2.42
C TRP A 179 10.34 0.62 2.66
N ALA A 180 11.60 1.05 2.56
CA ALA A 180 11.92 2.47 2.58
C ALA A 180 11.28 3.21 1.40
N TRP A 181 11.36 2.68 0.18
CA TRP A 181 10.71 3.28 -0.99
C TRP A 181 9.20 3.38 -0.82
N VAL A 182 8.54 2.29 -0.42
CA VAL A 182 7.09 2.29 -0.17
C VAL A 182 6.71 3.35 0.87
N ALA A 183 7.43 3.40 2.00
CA ALA A 183 7.19 4.39 3.04
C ALA A 183 7.41 5.83 2.57
N ILE A 184 8.47 6.08 1.80
CA ILE A 184 8.77 7.40 1.22
C ILE A 184 7.67 7.81 0.23
N THR A 185 7.24 6.93 -0.66
CA THR A 185 6.21 7.24 -1.66
C THR A 185 4.86 7.53 -1.01
N ILE A 186 4.41 6.69 -0.07
CA ILE A 186 3.14 6.93 0.65
C ILE A 186 3.24 8.19 1.49
N GLY A 187 4.36 8.39 2.19
CA GLY A 187 4.59 9.60 2.96
C GLY A 187 4.63 10.85 2.09
N ALA A 188 5.18 10.79 0.87
CA ALA A 188 5.16 11.92 -0.05
C ALA A 188 3.74 12.24 -0.51
N VAL A 189 2.96 11.22 -0.88
CA VAL A 189 1.54 11.41 -1.28
C VAL A 189 0.72 11.95 -0.11
N GLY A 190 0.80 11.34 1.07
CA GLY A 190 0.06 11.80 2.25
C GLY A 190 0.49 13.19 2.71
N LEU A 191 1.75 13.59 2.52
CA LEU A 191 2.22 14.94 2.78
C LEU A 191 1.60 15.95 1.80
N LEU A 192 1.50 15.59 0.51
CA LEU A 192 0.84 16.43 -0.50
C LEU A 192 -0.66 16.59 -0.20
N VAL A 193 -1.34 15.49 0.16
CA VAL A 193 -2.76 15.52 0.57
C VAL A 193 -2.95 16.39 1.80
N GLY A 194 -2.19 16.16 2.87
CA GLY A 194 -2.30 16.98 4.08
C GLY A 194 -1.94 18.46 3.85
N ALA A 195 -0.97 18.77 2.98
CA ALA A 195 -0.66 20.15 2.62
C ALA A 195 -1.77 20.80 1.79
N HIS A 196 -2.37 20.05 0.86
CA HIS A 196 -3.51 20.49 0.06
C HIS A 196 -4.73 20.79 0.94
N ASP A 197 -5.09 19.87 1.83
CA ASP A 197 -6.23 20.04 2.74
C ASP A 197 -6.01 21.22 3.70
N LEU A 198 -4.77 21.46 4.13
CA LEU A 198 -4.43 22.62 4.95
C LEU A 198 -4.59 23.95 4.19
N VAL A 199 -4.27 23.97 2.89
CA VAL A 199 -4.43 25.16 2.04
C VAL A 199 -5.90 25.41 1.73
N LEU A 200 -6.70 24.35 1.60
CA LEU A 200 -8.14 24.45 1.39
C LEU A 200 -8.92 24.73 2.67
N ALA A 201 -8.34 24.51 3.85
CA ALA A 201 -9.02 24.77 5.11
C ALA A 201 -9.46 26.25 5.17
N HIS A 202 -10.77 26.47 5.20
CA HIS A 202 -11.37 27.80 5.21
C HIS A 202 -12.53 27.87 6.19
N PRO A 203 -12.89 29.07 6.67
CA PRO A 203 -14.10 29.23 7.46
C PRO A 203 -15.31 28.78 6.64
N ALA A 204 -16.33 28.26 7.32
CA ALA A 204 -17.56 27.85 6.65
C ALA A 204 -18.17 29.02 5.87
N GLN A 205 -18.29 28.88 4.55
CA GLN A 205 -18.98 29.85 3.71
C GLN A 205 -20.43 29.39 3.54
N THR A 206 -21.37 30.33 3.62
CA THR A 206 -22.79 30.00 3.52
C THR A 206 -23.36 30.48 2.20
N GLN A 207 -24.04 29.58 1.50
CA GLN A 207 -24.98 29.92 0.44
C GLN A 207 -26.38 30.06 1.04
N ILE A 208 -27.05 31.16 0.74
CA ILE A 208 -28.41 31.42 1.22
C ILE A 208 -29.40 30.86 0.20
N ILE A 209 -30.34 30.04 0.68
CA ILE A 209 -31.41 29.44 -0.13
C ILE A 209 -32.75 29.79 0.51
N GLU A 210 -33.58 30.54 -0.22
CA GLU A 210 -34.93 30.92 0.22
C GLU A 210 -35.96 30.10 -0.56
N SER A 211 -36.64 29.18 0.13
CA SER A 211 -37.61 28.30 -0.52
C SER A 211 -38.58 27.68 0.49
N SER A 212 -39.48 26.81 0.05
CA SER A 212 -40.37 26.01 0.91
C SER A 212 -39.89 24.57 0.98
N VAL A 213 -39.95 23.94 2.16
CA VAL A 213 -39.62 22.51 2.31
C VAL A 213 -40.66 21.67 1.59
N THR A 214 -40.24 20.83 0.66
CA THR A 214 -41.12 19.95 -0.11
C THR A 214 -41.19 18.55 0.49
N ASN A 215 -40.11 18.08 1.11
CA ASN A 215 -40.06 16.74 1.69
C ASN A 215 -38.95 16.64 2.76
N TYR A 216 -39.08 15.66 3.65
CA TYR A 216 -38.05 15.27 4.60
C TYR A 216 -37.95 13.74 4.63
N VAL A 217 -36.73 13.22 4.54
CA VAL A 217 -36.44 11.79 4.62
C VAL A 217 -35.38 11.55 5.67
N GLU A 218 -35.70 10.71 6.65
CA GLU A 218 -34.76 10.22 7.66
C GLU A 218 -34.53 8.72 7.47
N THR A 219 -33.28 8.31 7.35
CA THR A 219 -32.90 6.90 7.26
C THR A 219 -32.17 6.49 8.52
N HIS A 220 -32.74 5.53 9.26
CA HIS A 220 -32.13 4.97 10.46
C HIS A 220 -31.27 3.75 10.11
N GLY A 221 -30.00 3.78 10.52
CA GLY A 221 -29.06 2.67 10.36
C GLY A 221 -27.99 2.67 11.46
N LYS A 222 -26.73 2.43 11.09
CA LYS A 222 -25.59 2.65 12.01
C LYS A 222 -25.35 4.12 12.30
N SER A 223 -25.71 4.98 11.36
CA SER A 223 -25.83 6.42 11.49
C SER A 223 -27.24 6.82 11.04
N THR A 224 -27.72 7.94 11.57
CA THR A 224 -28.97 8.55 11.10
C THR A 224 -28.62 9.51 9.97
N GLY A 225 -29.11 9.22 8.77
CA GLY A 225 -29.04 10.14 7.63
C GLY A 225 -30.31 10.99 7.58
N ARG A 226 -30.17 12.32 7.46
CA ARG A 226 -31.29 13.27 7.37
C ARG A 226 -31.19 14.04 6.06
N HIS A 227 -32.27 14.08 5.30
CA HIS A 227 -32.31 14.72 3.99
C HIS A 227 -33.54 15.62 3.89
N LEU A 228 -33.32 16.93 3.76
CA LEU A 228 -34.33 17.97 3.61
C LEU A 228 -34.38 18.42 2.15
N TYR A 229 -35.55 18.37 1.53
CA TYR A 229 -35.78 18.79 0.15
C TYR A 229 -36.54 20.11 0.14
N VAL A 230 -36.13 21.06 -0.70
CA VAL A 230 -36.80 22.35 -0.86
C VAL A 230 -37.18 22.62 -2.32
N ALA A 231 -38.20 23.42 -2.54
CA ALA A 231 -38.74 23.69 -3.87
C ALA A 231 -37.71 24.40 -4.76
N GLY A 232 -37.63 24.00 -6.03
CA GLY A 232 -36.72 24.61 -7.01
C GLY A 232 -35.28 24.10 -6.96
N TYR A 233 -34.93 23.23 -6.02
CA TYR A 233 -33.60 22.63 -5.92
C TYR A 233 -33.69 21.10 -6.09
N PRO A 234 -32.93 20.50 -7.02
CA PRO A 234 -33.00 19.06 -7.28
C PRO A 234 -32.28 18.22 -6.21
N ASN A 235 -31.35 18.82 -5.47
CA ASN A 235 -30.52 18.13 -4.49
C ASN A 235 -31.12 18.24 -3.08
N ALA A 236 -30.91 17.22 -2.26
CA ALA A 236 -31.26 17.25 -0.85
C ALA A 236 -30.17 17.97 -0.04
N PHE A 237 -30.59 18.62 1.04
CA PHE A 237 -29.72 19.24 2.03
C PHE A 237 -29.66 18.37 3.29
N THR A 238 -28.53 18.34 3.96
CA THR A 238 -28.28 17.49 5.13
C THR A 238 -28.31 18.33 6.41
N PRO A 239 -29.44 18.38 7.15
CA PRO A 239 -29.43 18.94 8.49
C PRO A 239 -28.73 18.00 9.48
N ASP A 240 -28.12 18.58 10.51
CA ASP A 240 -27.68 17.84 11.68
C ASP A 240 -28.89 17.52 12.59
N SER A 241 -28.67 16.90 13.75
CA SER A 241 -29.74 16.63 14.73
C SER A 241 -30.46 17.91 15.15
N GLU A 242 -31.77 17.84 15.40
CA GLU A 242 -32.56 19.00 15.83
C GLU A 242 -31.98 19.67 17.08
N SER A 243 -31.40 18.86 17.98
CA SER A 243 -30.76 19.30 19.22
C SER A 243 -29.39 19.96 19.06
N SER A 244 -28.72 19.85 17.90
CA SER A 244 -27.42 20.49 17.68
C SER A 244 -27.53 21.94 17.19
N TYR A 245 -28.76 22.40 16.90
CA TYR A 245 -29.05 23.81 16.65
C TYR A 245 -29.36 24.54 17.97
N ASP A 246 -29.04 25.83 18.02
CA ASP A 246 -29.47 26.69 19.12
C ASP A 246 -30.18 27.97 18.58
N PRO A 247 -31.46 28.20 18.94
CA PRO A 247 -32.31 27.27 19.69
C PRO A 247 -32.53 25.95 18.92
N PRO A 248 -32.87 24.84 19.60
CA PRO A 248 -33.14 23.56 18.94
C PRO A 248 -34.13 23.73 17.79
N ALA A 249 -33.87 23.07 16.67
CA ALA A 249 -34.76 23.11 15.52
C ALA A 249 -36.07 22.38 15.85
N PRO A 250 -37.21 22.79 15.27
CA PRO A 250 -38.41 21.96 15.29
C PRO A 250 -38.15 20.65 14.52
N GLY A 251 -38.97 19.63 14.75
CA GLY A 251 -38.85 18.37 14.01
C GLY A 251 -38.93 18.60 12.51
N PHE A 252 -37.95 18.12 11.74
CA PHE A 252 -37.84 18.47 10.32
C PHE A 252 -39.03 18.01 9.48
N SER A 253 -39.73 16.95 9.90
CA SER A 253 -40.98 16.52 9.26
C SER A 253 -42.12 17.53 9.40
N SER A 254 -42.14 18.35 10.47
CA SER A 254 -43.16 19.38 10.64
C SER A 254 -42.88 20.64 9.84
N LEU A 255 -41.74 20.72 9.14
CA LEU A 255 -41.41 21.82 8.25
C LEU A 255 -41.95 21.64 6.83
N ILE A 256 -42.48 20.47 6.47
CA ILE A 256 -43.00 20.22 5.11
C ILE A 256 -44.11 21.23 4.79
N GLY A 257 -43.92 22.00 3.72
CA GLY A 257 -44.80 23.08 3.27
C GLY A 257 -44.43 24.47 3.83
N GLU A 258 -43.57 24.54 4.85
CA GLU A 258 -43.16 25.80 5.46
C GLU A 258 -42.09 26.52 4.62
N ALA A 259 -42.15 27.85 4.62
CA ALA A 259 -41.12 28.70 4.03
C ALA A 259 -39.91 28.80 4.96
N VAL A 260 -38.73 28.54 4.42
CA VAL A 260 -37.45 28.50 5.15
C VAL A 260 -36.36 29.28 4.40
N VAL A 261 -35.43 29.84 5.17
CA VAL A 261 -34.16 30.35 4.64
C VAL A 261 -33.04 29.46 5.15
N LEU A 262 -32.41 28.70 4.28
CA LEU A 262 -31.29 27.81 4.61
C LEU A 262 -29.97 28.54 4.37
N TYR A 263 -29.04 28.39 5.31
CA TYR A 263 -27.64 28.80 5.17
C TYR A 263 -26.83 27.53 5.05
N VAL A 264 -26.43 27.21 3.82
CA VAL A 264 -25.89 25.90 3.45
C VAL A 264 -24.42 26.01 3.13
N ASP A 265 -23.64 25.01 3.53
CA ASP A 265 -22.30 24.81 3.01
C ASP A 265 -22.37 24.42 1.51
N PRO A 266 -21.78 25.20 0.60
CA PRO A 266 -21.89 24.95 -0.83
C PRO A 266 -21.18 23.65 -1.27
N ASP A 267 -20.20 23.18 -0.50
CA ASP A 267 -19.38 22.02 -0.86
C ASP A 267 -20.06 20.71 -0.41
N THR A 268 -20.68 20.71 0.77
CA THR A 268 -21.26 19.50 1.38
C THR A 268 -22.79 19.44 1.31
N GLY A 269 -23.47 20.56 1.07
CA GLY A 269 -24.93 20.65 1.17
C GLY A 269 -25.45 20.60 2.61
N GLU A 270 -24.56 20.72 3.60
CA GLU A 270 -24.91 20.71 5.01
C GLU A 270 -25.59 22.02 5.45
N ILE A 271 -26.67 21.90 6.23
CA ILE A 271 -27.42 23.05 6.70
C ILE A 271 -26.77 23.59 7.98
N LEU A 272 -26.00 24.67 7.83
CA LEU A 272 -25.29 25.35 8.92
C LEU A 272 -26.24 26.20 9.77
N ALA A 273 -27.23 26.83 9.15
CA ALA A 273 -28.33 27.46 9.87
C ALA A 273 -29.63 27.41 9.06
N MET A 274 -30.75 27.55 9.74
CA MET A 274 -32.06 27.68 9.11
C MET A 274 -32.91 28.72 9.82
N ARG A 275 -33.55 29.60 9.05
CA ARG A 275 -34.53 30.55 9.54
C ARG A 275 -35.93 30.03 9.23
N ILE A 276 -36.74 29.89 10.27
CA ILE A 276 -38.14 29.46 10.19
C ILE A 276 -38.99 30.57 10.81
N GLY A 277 -39.79 31.24 9.98
CA GLY A 277 -40.48 32.47 10.37
C GLY A 277 -39.49 33.54 10.86
N LYS A 278 -39.53 33.86 12.16
CA LYS A 278 -38.65 34.86 12.79
C LYS A 278 -37.47 34.27 13.55
N THR A 279 -37.44 32.96 13.75
CA THR A 279 -36.41 32.29 14.56
C THR A 279 -35.30 31.77 13.67
N LEU A 280 -34.06 32.08 14.02
CA LEU A 280 -32.87 31.55 13.38
C LEU A 280 -32.29 30.43 14.25
N HIS A 281 -32.25 29.22 13.71
CA HIS A 281 -31.66 28.04 14.33
C HIS A 281 -30.27 27.84 13.72
N THR A 282 -29.23 27.91 14.54
CA THR A 282 -27.83 27.90 14.07
C THR A 282 -27.07 26.72 14.62
N SER A 283 -26.28 26.03 13.81
CA SER A 283 -25.30 25.04 14.25
C SER A 283 -24.05 25.71 14.83
N ASP A 284 -23.18 24.91 15.45
CA ASP A 284 -21.89 25.39 15.96
C ASP A 284 -21.03 25.99 14.84
N TRP A 285 -20.97 25.34 13.67
CA TRP A 285 -20.17 25.82 12.53
C TRP A 285 -20.67 27.14 11.93
N PHE A 286 -21.96 27.46 12.08
CA PHE A 286 -22.47 28.78 11.67
C PHE A 286 -22.08 29.88 12.66
N ARG A 287 -22.07 29.57 13.97
CA ARG A 287 -21.71 30.53 15.02
C ARG A 287 -20.21 30.77 15.12
N HIS A 288 -19.46 29.69 14.95
CA HIS A 288 -18.02 29.60 15.07
C HIS A 288 -17.45 29.01 13.78
N PRO A 289 -17.48 29.74 12.66
CA PRO A 289 -16.98 29.25 11.37
C PRO A 289 -15.49 28.87 11.43
N GLU A 290 -14.75 29.42 12.39
CA GLU A 290 -13.37 29.03 12.70
C GLU A 290 -13.24 27.59 13.21
N HIS A 291 -14.26 27.01 13.84
CA HIS A 291 -14.21 25.63 14.32
C HIS A 291 -14.06 24.63 13.17
N LYS A 292 -14.71 24.88 12.02
CA LYS A 292 -14.53 24.08 10.80
C LYS A 292 -13.09 24.15 10.32
N THR A 293 -12.54 25.36 10.20
CA THR A 293 -11.14 25.57 9.80
C THR A 293 -10.16 24.88 10.76
N VAL A 294 -10.39 24.98 12.08
CA VAL A 294 -9.55 24.33 13.09
C VAL A 294 -9.62 22.81 12.96
N PHE A 295 -10.80 22.25 12.73
CA PHE A 295 -10.99 20.82 12.53
C PHE A 295 -10.29 20.32 11.26
N GLU A 296 -10.50 20.98 10.13
CA GLU A 296 -9.85 20.66 8.85
C GLU A 296 -8.33 20.79 8.97
N ALA A 297 -7.84 21.91 9.52
CA ALA A 297 -6.42 22.13 9.75
C ALA A 297 -5.82 21.09 10.70
N ALA A 298 -6.54 20.64 11.73
CA ALA A 298 -6.08 19.59 12.63
C ALA A 298 -5.94 18.25 11.90
N ASN A 299 -6.95 17.85 11.11
CA ASN A 299 -6.89 16.61 10.32
C ASN A 299 -5.77 16.66 9.27
N ALA A 300 -5.65 17.78 8.55
CA ALA A 300 -4.59 18.04 7.60
C ALA A 300 -3.19 17.95 8.26
N THR A 301 -3.04 18.54 9.45
CA THR A 301 -1.79 18.50 10.23
C THR A 301 -1.44 17.09 10.70
N ILE A 302 -2.43 16.32 11.17
CA ILE A 302 -2.21 14.91 11.57
C ILE A 302 -1.75 14.09 10.36
N THR A 303 -2.43 14.23 9.23
CA THR A 303 -2.08 13.51 7.99
C THR A 303 -0.69 13.87 7.51
N ALA A 304 -0.35 15.17 7.44
CA ALA A 304 0.99 15.64 7.08
C ALA A 304 2.06 15.14 8.06
N GLY A 305 1.79 15.20 9.37
CA GLY A 305 2.70 14.75 10.43
C GLY A 305 3.02 13.26 10.34
N LEU A 306 2.01 12.39 10.25
CA LEU A 306 2.20 10.95 10.07
C LEU A 306 2.94 10.63 8.78
N SER A 307 2.67 11.37 7.72
CA SER A 307 3.32 11.23 6.42
C SER A 307 4.79 11.62 6.44
N ALA A 308 5.14 12.73 7.11
CA ALA A 308 6.53 13.13 7.32
C ALA A 308 7.31 12.08 8.13
N LEU A 309 6.69 11.51 9.17
CA LEU A 309 7.28 10.41 9.95
C LEU A 309 7.54 9.18 9.07
N ALA A 310 6.64 8.84 8.14
CA ALA A 310 6.86 7.74 7.20
C ALA A 310 8.05 8.00 6.25
N ILE A 311 8.19 9.23 5.74
CA ILE A 311 9.35 9.64 4.92
C ILE A 311 10.64 9.51 5.73
N ILE A 312 10.67 10.08 6.94
CA ILE A 312 11.84 10.03 7.84
C ILE A 312 12.22 8.58 8.14
N GLY A 313 11.25 7.75 8.51
CA GLY A 313 11.46 6.32 8.76
C GLY A 313 12.03 5.59 7.55
N GLY A 314 11.53 5.90 6.35
CA GLY A 314 12.07 5.36 5.10
C GLY A 314 13.51 5.80 4.83
N VAL A 315 13.82 7.10 4.96
CA VAL A 315 15.18 7.65 4.78
C VAL A 315 16.16 7.08 5.80
N VAL A 316 15.78 7.03 7.07
CA VAL A 316 16.58 6.39 8.14
C VAL A 316 16.82 4.92 7.78
N GLY A 317 15.79 4.21 7.30
CA GLY A 317 15.91 2.85 6.79
C GLY A 317 16.96 2.69 5.68
N LEU A 318 17.03 3.63 4.73
CA LEU A 318 18.04 3.66 3.67
C LEU A 318 19.44 3.94 4.23
N VAL A 319 19.58 4.91 5.13
CA VAL A 319 20.88 5.29 5.73
C VAL A 319 21.43 4.15 6.58
N VAL A 320 20.61 3.54 7.45
CA VAL A 320 20.99 2.38 8.26
C VAL A 320 21.36 1.19 7.36
N ALA A 321 20.63 0.98 6.26
CA ALA A 321 20.95 -0.08 5.31
C ALA A 321 22.30 0.12 4.62
N ARG A 322 22.72 1.38 4.37
CA ARG A 322 24.05 1.71 3.82
C ARG A 322 25.16 1.59 4.85
N ARG A 323 24.89 1.94 6.12
CA ARG A 323 25.93 2.02 7.18
C ARG A 323 26.26 0.71 7.86
N ARG A 324 25.38 -0.31 7.82
CA ARG A 324 25.68 -1.60 8.45
C ARG A 324 26.90 -2.24 7.75
N PRO A 325 28.06 -2.32 8.43
CA PRO A 325 29.20 -3.03 7.89
C PRO A 325 28.78 -4.49 7.68
N SER A 326 29.22 -5.08 6.57
CA SER A 326 29.22 -6.53 6.44
C SER A 326 30.00 -7.10 7.63
N ASP A 327 29.27 -7.74 8.54
CA ASP A 327 29.80 -8.35 9.76
C ASP A 327 31.05 -9.18 9.42
N PRO A 328 32.25 -8.77 9.90
CA PRO A 328 33.50 -9.43 9.54
C PRO A 328 33.63 -10.85 10.09
N SER A 329 32.74 -11.25 11.02
CA SER A 329 32.68 -12.62 11.54
C SER A 329 31.95 -13.61 10.62
N ARG A 330 31.31 -13.13 9.54
CA ARG A 330 30.72 -14.02 8.52
C ARG A 330 31.79 -14.41 7.50
N PRO A 331 32.12 -15.71 7.35
CA PRO A 331 33.23 -16.16 6.51
C PRO A 331 33.08 -15.69 5.06
N LEU A 332 34.23 -15.35 4.46
CA LEU A 332 34.48 -14.93 3.08
C LEU A 332 33.38 -15.33 2.08
N TYR A 333 32.47 -14.40 1.83
CA TYR A 333 31.76 -14.36 0.57
C TYR A 333 32.20 -13.08 -0.13
N ALA A 334 32.54 -13.17 -1.42
CA ALA A 334 32.87 -12.01 -2.22
C ALA A 334 31.71 -10.98 -2.15
N PRO A 335 32.02 -9.67 -2.06
CA PRO A 335 31.01 -8.63 -2.14
C PRO A 335 30.20 -8.84 -3.43
N PRO A 336 28.88 -8.65 -3.41
CA PRO A 336 28.11 -8.85 -4.61
C PRO A 336 28.63 -7.92 -5.72
N SER A 337 29.06 -8.48 -6.85
CA SER A 337 29.06 -7.82 -8.14
C SER A 337 27.63 -7.45 -8.48
N VAL A 338 27.15 -6.37 -7.88
CA VAL A 338 25.92 -5.73 -8.29
C VAL A 338 26.21 -5.26 -9.71
N HIS A 339 25.70 -5.98 -10.72
CA HIS A 339 25.43 -5.32 -11.98
C HIS A 339 24.58 -4.11 -11.63
N GLN A 340 25.19 -2.92 -11.70
CA GLN A 340 24.47 -1.69 -11.44
C GLN A 340 23.23 -1.76 -12.31
N PRO A 341 22.03 -1.70 -11.72
CA PRO A 341 20.82 -1.88 -12.48
C PRO A 341 20.56 -0.58 -13.25
N GLN A 342 21.38 -0.30 -14.26
CA GLN A 342 21.26 0.85 -15.15
C GLN A 342 19.90 0.82 -15.85
N VAL A 343 19.27 -0.35 -15.98
CA VAL A 343 17.92 -0.53 -16.53
C VAL A 343 16.80 -0.36 -15.49
N ALA A 344 17.07 -0.56 -14.18
CA ALA A 344 16.01 -0.42 -13.17
C ALA A 344 15.74 1.05 -12.83
N VAL A 345 16.75 1.91 -12.84
CA VAL A 345 16.58 3.35 -12.55
C VAL A 345 15.56 4.02 -13.50
N PRO A 346 15.66 3.89 -14.85
CA PRO A 346 14.70 4.51 -15.76
C PRO A 346 13.31 3.90 -15.66
N ALA A 347 13.17 2.58 -15.47
CA ALA A 347 11.87 1.95 -15.27
C ALA A 347 11.20 2.42 -13.96
N THR A 348 11.99 2.59 -12.89
CA THR A 348 11.48 3.11 -11.61
C THR A 348 11.08 4.58 -11.72
N ALA A 349 11.88 5.39 -12.44
CA ALA A 349 11.57 6.79 -12.72
C ALA A 349 10.30 6.93 -13.56
N ALA A 350 10.10 6.08 -14.57
CA ALA A 350 8.89 6.07 -15.39
C ALA A 350 7.64 5.71 -14.58
N ILE A 351 7.72 4.71 -13.69
CA ILE A 351 6.61 4.35 -12.80
C ILE A 351 6.29 5.50 -11.85
N LEU A 352 7.30 6.15 -11.28
CA LEU A 352 7.11 7.31 -10.40
C LEU A 352 6.47 8.48 -11.17
N ALA A 353 6.95 8.74 -12.39
CA ALA A 353 6.40 9.78 -13.26
C ALA A 353 4.93 9.50 -13.61
N VAL A 354 4.59 8.27 -13.98
CA VAL A 354 3.20 7.88 -14.23
C VAL A 354 2.34 8.06 -12.97
N ALA A 355 2.81 7.63 -11.80
CA ALA A 355 2.08 7.81 -10.55
C ALA A 355 1.83 9.29 -10.22
N VAL A 356 2.84 10.14 -10.41
CA VAL A 356 2.73 11.60 -10.21
C VAL A 356 1.76 12.22 -11.22
N VAL A 357 1.87 11.86 -12.50
CA VAL A 357 0.96 12.36 -13.55
C VAL A 357 -0.48 11.90 -13.29
N THR A 358 -0.68 10.64 -12.92
CA THR A 358 -2.01 10.12 -12.56
C THR A 358 -2.57 10.83 -11.33
N PHE A 359 -1.75 11.10 -10.31
CA PHE A 359 -2.17 11.88 -9.15
C PHE A 359 -2.64 13.28 -9.55
N PHE A 360 -1.84 14.03 -10.32
CA PHE A 360 -2.24 15.36 -10.80
C PHE A 360 -3.49 15.30 -11.67
N ALA A 361 -3.62 14.31 -12.54
CA ALA A 361 -4.81 14.15 -13.36
C ALA A 361 -6.07 13.89 -12.51
N LEU A 362 -5.97 13.06 -11.47
CA LEU A 362 -7.09 12.78 -10.57
C LEU A 362 -7.48 14.01 -9.75
N VAL A 363 -6.51 14.77 -9.25
CA VAL A 363 -6.77 16.02 -8.51
C VAL A 363 -7.43 17.06 -9.42
N VAL A 364 -6.95 17.23 -10.66
CA VAL A 364 -7.58 18.15 -11.62
C VAL A 364 -9.01 17.71 -11.95
N LEU A 365 -9.25 16.40 -12.11
CA LEU A 365 -10.58 15.85 -12.39
C LEU A 365 -11.55 15.95 -11.20
N SER A 366 -11.07 16.01 -9.95
CA SER A 366 -11.95 16.18 -8.78
C SER A 366 -12.40 17.62 -8.54
N HIS A 367 -11.74 18.60 -9.19
CA HIS A 367 -12.09 20.02 -9.10
C HIS A 367 -12.91 20.55 -10.28
N HIS A 368 -13.31 19.66 -11.19
CA HIS A 368 -14.19 19.93 -12.33
C HIS A 368 -15.43 19.06 -12.23
#